data_AF-A0A1M5RU80-F1
#
_entry.id   AF-A0A1M5RU80-F1
#
_cell.length_a   1.000
_cell.length_b   1.000
_cell.length_c   1.000
_cell.angle_alpha   90.00
_cell.angle_beta   90.00
_cell.angle_gamma   90.00
#
_symmetry.space_group_name_H-M   'P 1'
#
loop_
_entity.id
_entity.type
_entity.pdbx_description
1 polymer ?
#
loop_
_entity_poly.entity_id
_entity_poly.type
_entity_poly.pdbx_seq_one_letter_code
_entity_poly.pdbx_strand_id
1 'polypeptide(L)'
;MTRKLAFIIPVAALLAGCGAKEKEQLQSQVDSLKIELETSQKMAQTLTEVGAMMDSIDASRQLLRVNMVEGTTYDDYKTRMKDINGYVRDTQKKIDDLEKSLKTSKSNANAFSKTIKKLKADLEAKTQEIAGLQEQVDKYRNENANLITTVGMQEAELTDKQTQIETKTQELALIEARVQEIMIQSKMTEADAYYARGQAVEEAAARTKLAPRKKKDTYREAIELYKKALSLGKAEAQEKITTLEAKL
;
A
#
# COMPACT_ATOMS: atom_id res chain seq x y z
N MET A 1 35.09 -9.62 -126.55
CA MET A 1 33.97 -8.66 -126.45
C MET A 1 33.61 -8.49 -124.98
N THR A 2 33.37 -7.25 -124.59
CA THR A 2 33.27 -6.71 -123.22
C THR A 2 31.91 -6.95 -122.56
N ARG A 3 31.88 -7.15 -121.22
CA ARG A 3 31.15 -6.29 -120.24
C ARG A 3 31.15 -6.87 -118.80
N LYS A 4 31.71 -6.07 -117.86
CA LYS A 4 31.19 -5.61 -116.54
C LYS A 4 30.62 -6.65 -115.53
N LEU A 5 30.69 -6.52 -114.20
CA LEU A 5 31.42 -5.76 -113.17
C LEU A 5 30.85 -6.27 -111.82
N ALA A 6 31.65 -6.29 -110.76
CA ALA A 6 31.27 -6.36 -109.33
C ALA A 6 30.62 -7.65 -108.77
N PHE A 7 31.30 -8.26 -107.79
CA PHE A 7 30.70 -8.57 -106.49
C PHE A 7 31.79 -8.61 -105.41
N ILE A 8 31.91 -7.52 -104.66
CA ILE A 8 32.66 -7.43 -103.40
C ILE A 8 31.72 -7.89 -102.28
N ILE A 9 32.26 -8.73 -101.40
CA ILE A 9 31.64 -9.31 -100.20
C ILE A 9 31.12 -8.22 -99.23
N PRO A 10 30.07 -8.50 -98.42
CA PRO A 10 30.32 -8.44 -96.98
C PRO A 10 29.69 -9.61 -96.21
N VAL A 11 30.58 -10.42 -95.60
CA VAL A 11 30.33 -11.44 -94.57
C VAL A 11 30.19 -10.81 -93.17
N ALA A 12 30.03 -9.48 -93.08
CA ALA A 12 30.03 -8.74 -91.81
C ALA A 12 28.68 -8.71 -91.05
N ALA A 13 27.63 -9.39 -91.51
CA ALA A 13 26.29 -9.31 -90.91
C ALA A 13 25.93 -10.45 -89.94
N LEU A 14 26.74 -11.50 -89.81
CA LEU A 14 26.40 -12.68 -89.00
C LEU A 14 26.98 -12.70 -87.57
N LEU A 15 27.80 -11.71 -87.19
CA LEU A 15 28.37 -11.62 -85.84
C LEU A 15 27.69 -10.59 -84.92
N ALA A 16 26.74 -9.80 -85.42
CA ALA A 16 26.04 -8.78 -84.63
C ALA A 16 24.76 -9.30 -83.92
N GLY A 17 24.30 -10.52 -84.24
CA GLY A 17 23.02 -11.06 -83.74
C GLY A 17 23.09 -11.94 -82.50
N CYS A 18 24.28 -12.48 -82.14
CA CYS A 18 24.42 -13.40 -80.99
C CYS A 18 24.67 -12.70 -79.65
N GLY A 19 25.16 -11.46 -79.62
CA GLY A 19 25.40 -10.72 -78.37
C GLY A 19 24.17 -10.01 -77.78
N ALA A 20 23.11 -9.81 -78.57
CA ALA A 20 21.94 -9.05 -78.14
C ALA A 20 21.06 -9.81 -77.12
N LYS A 21 20.79 -11.10 -77.37
CA LYS A 21 19.99 -11.94 -76.46
C LYS A 21 20.69 -12.20 -75.13
N GLU A 22 22.01 -12.44 -75.18
CA GLU A 22 22.81 -12.70 -73.99
C GLU A 22 22.93 -11.44 -73.12
N LYS A 23 23.09 -10.27 -73.77
CA LYS A 23 23.05 -8.97 -73.10
C LYS A 23 21.69 -8.68 -72.47
N GLU A 24 20.59 -8.99 -73.15
CA GLU A 24 19.22 -8.78 -72.64
C GLU A 24 18.91 -9.70 -71.45
N GLN A 25 19.35 -10.96 -71.50
CA GLN A 25 19.29 -11.89 -70.37
C GLN A 25 20.13 -11.42 -69.18
N LEU A 26 21.38 -10.99 -69.42
CA LEU A 26 22.24 -10.42 -68.39
C LEU A 26 21.65 -9.15 -67.78
N GLN A 27 21.04 -8.28 -68.60
CA GLN A 27 20.34 -7.09 -68.12
C GLN A 27 19.18 -7.47 -67.19
N SER A 28 18.35 -8.43 -67.60
CA SER A 28 17.23 -8.91 -66.77
C SER A 28 17.68 -9.55 -65.45
N GLN A 29 18.83 -10.25 -65.45
CA GLN A 29 19.42 -10.81 -64.25
C GLN A 29 19.98 -9.72 -63.34
N VAL A 30 20.66 -8.71 -63.89
CA VAL A 30 21.16 -7.56 -63.12
C VAL A 30 20.00 -6.78 -62.51
N ASP A 31 18.92 -6.57 -63.24
CA ASP A 31 17.73 -5.87 -62.74
C ASP A 31 17.03 -6.69 -61.64
N SER A 32 16.90 -8.00 -61.83
CA SER A 32 16.39 -8.92 -60.80
C SER A 32 17.27 -8.92 -59.55
N LEU A 33 18.59 -8.97 -59.71
CA LEU A 33 19.55 -8.97 -58.61
C LEU A 33 19.57 -7.62 -57.87
N LYS A 34 19.38 -6.50 -58.57
CA LYS A 34 19.23 -5.18 -57.94
C LYS A 34 17.98 -5.11 -57.07
N ILE A 35 16.83 -5.58 -57.57
CA ILE A 35 15.58 -5.62 -56.81
C ILE A 35 15.73 -6.52 -55.57
N GLU A 36 16.40 -7.67 -55.72
CA GLU A 36 16.63 -8.59 -54.62
C GLU A 36 17.61 -8.02 -53.58
N LEU A 37 18.66 -7.34 -54.01
CA LEU A 37 19.61 -6.65 -53.14
C LEU A 37 18.94 -5.54 -52.34
N GLU A 38 18.13 -4.70 -53.00
CA GLU A 38 17.37 -3.62 -52.35
C GLU A 38 16.37 -4.17 -51.33
N THR A 39 15.66 -5.25 -51.69
CA THR A 39 14.73 -5.95 -50.78
C THR A 39 15.47 -6.52 -49.57
N SER A 40 16.63 -7.15 -49.79
CA SER A 40 17.46 -7.70 -48.72
C SER A 40 18.01 -6.63 -47.79
N GLN A 41 18.45 -5.48 -48.32
CA GLN A 41 18.92 -4.34 -47.53
C GLN A 41 17.80 -3.76 -46.66
N LYS A 42 16.61 -3.57 -47.25
CA LYS A 42 15.45 -3.06 -46.52
C LYS A 42 15.02 -4.02 -45.40
N MET A 43 14.99 -5.32 -45.66
CA MET A 43 14.72 -6.32 -44.62
C MET A 43 15.75 -6.29 -43.50
N ALA A 44 17.05 -6.19 -43.82
CA ALA A 44 18.10 -6.09 -42.81
C ALA A 44 17.94 -4.83 -41.95
N GLN A 45 17.61 -3.68 -42.56
CA GLN A 45 17.35 -2.44 -41.84
C GLN A 45 16.13 -2.56 -40.92
N THR A 46 15.01 -3.10 -41.40
CA THR A 46 13.82 -3.30 -40.57
C THR A 46 14.07 -4.30 -39.44
N LEU A 47 14.89 -5.34 -39.64
CA LEU A 47 15.29 -6.26 -38.56
C LEU A 47 16.09 -5.54 -37.46
N THR A 48 17.00 -4.65 -37.83
CA THR A 48 17.75 -3.82 -36.87
C THR A 48 16.80 -2.90 -36.08
N GLU A 49 15.83 -2.27 -36.77
CA GLU A 49 14.82 -1.45 -36.11
C GLU A 49 13.94 -2.27 -35.15
N VAL A 50 13.55 -3.48 -35.55
CA VAL A 50 12.83 -4.43 -34.69
C VAL A 50 13.65 -4.75 -33.44
N GLY A 51 14.94 -5.06 -33.59
CA GLY A 51 15.84 -5.29 -32.46
C GLY A 51 15.89 -4.11 -31.49
N ALA A 52 16.06 -2.88 -31.98
CA ALA A 52 16.10 -1.68 -31.14
C ALA A 52 14.78 -1.43 -30.38
N MET A 53 13.62 -1.73 -30.99
CA MET A 53 12.35 -1.64 -30.27
C MET A 53 12.21 -2.76 -29.24
N MET A 54 12.69 -3.97 -29.52
CA MET A 54 12.72 -5.05 -28.52
C MET A 54 13.58 -4.68 -27.31
N ASP A 55 14.75 -4.06 -27.53
CA ASP A 55 15.61 -3.56 -26.47
C ASP A 55 14.91 -2.46 -25.65
N SER A 56 14.15 -1.59 -26.33
CA SER A 56 13.35 -0.55 -25.66
C SER A 56 12.24 -1.17 -24.80
N ILE A 57 11.55 -2.21 -25.30
CA ILE A 57 10.56 -2.98 -24.54
C ILE A 57 11.22 -3.62 -23.31
N ASP A 58 12.42 -4.18 -23.44
CA ASP A 58 13.16 -4.78 -22.34
C ASP A 58 13.57 -3.75 -21.28
N ALA A 59 14.14 -2.62 -21.70
CA ALA A 59 14.53 -1.55 -20.79
C ALA A 59 13.32 -1.02 -20.00
N SER A 60 12.22 -0.73 -20.69
CA SER A 60 11.00 -0.25 -20.05
C SER A 60 10.36 -1.31 -19.13
N ARG A 61 10.35 -2.59 -19.52
CA ARG A 61 9.84 -3.68 -18.68
C ARG A 61 10.69 -3.87 -17.42
N GLN A 62 12.01 -3.79 -17.53
CA GLN A 62 12.91 -3.93 -16.39
C GLN A 62 12.71 -2.78 -15.40
N LEU A 63 12.57 -1.54 -15.90
CA LEU A 63 12.23 -0.40 -15.06
C LEU A 63 10.88 -0.58 -14.36
N LEU A 64 9.87 -1.13 -15.04
CA LEU A 64 8.60 -1.45 -14.39
C LEU A 64 8.78 -2.45 -13.23
N ARG A 65 9.60 -3.50 -13.40
CA ARG A 65 9.88 -4.46 -12.33
C ARG A 65 10.56 -3.82 -11.12
N VAL A 66 11.61 -3.02 -11.35
CA VAL A 66 12.34 -2.33 -10.27
C VAL A 66 11.41 -1.38 -9.52
N ASN A 67 10.66 -0.56 -10.25
CA ASN A 67 9.72 0.39 -9.68
C ASN A 67 8.56 -0.28 -8.92
N MET A 68 8.19 -1.51 -9.29
CA MET A 68 7.18 -2.28 -8.57
C MET A 68 7.71 -2.78 -7.20
N VAL A 69 9.02 -3.00 -7.08
CA VAL A 69 9.69 -3.43 -5.84
C VAL A 69 10.01 -2.23 -4.94
N GLU A 70 10.53 -1.15 -5.53
CA GLU A 70 10.96 0.06 -4.79
C GLU A 70 9.81 1.03 -4.49
N GLY A 71 8.66 0.85 -5.17
CA GLY A 71 7.49 1.71 -5.06
C GLY A 71 7.53 2.86 -6.08
N THR A 72 6.44 3.03 -6.82
CA THR A 72 6.23 4.13 -7.78
C THR A 72 4.78 4.56 -7.77
N THR A 73 4.47 5.74 -8.29
CA THR A 73 3.08 6.17 -8.40
C THR A 73 2.34 5.37 -9.47
N TYR A 74 1.04 5.16 -9.28
CA TYR A 74 0.21 4.46 -10.27
C TYR A 74 0.19 5.19 -11.63
N ASP A 75 0.27 6.52 -11.62
CA ASP A 75 0.27 7.33 -12.84
C ASP A 75 1.56 7.15 -13.64
N ASP A 76 2.70 7.05 -12.96
CA ASP A 76 3.99 6.73 -13.60
C ASP A 76 3.96 5.33 -14.21
N TYR A 77 3.41 4.35 -13.49
CA TYR A 77 3.24 2.99 -14.00
C TYR A 77 2.34 2.96 -15.24
N LYS A 78 1.16 3.60 -15.17
CA LYS A 78 0.17 3.64 -16.25
C LYS A 78 0.74 4.28 -17.52
N THR A 79 1.51 5.36 -17.37
CA THR A 79 2.16 6.05 -18.48
C THR A 79 3.20 5.13 -19.14
N ARG A 80 4.10 4.53 -18.35
CA ARG A 80 5.11 3.59 -18.86
C ARG A 80 4.48 2.37 -19.52
N MET A 81 3.40 1.86 -18.96
CA MET A 81 2.68 0.72 -19.52
C MET A 81 2.03 1.06 -20.87
N LYS A 82 1.50 2.26 -21.02
CA LYS A 82 0.97 2.75 -22.30
C LYS A 82 2.06 2.81 -23.37
N ASP A 83 3.25 3.30 -23.02
CA ASP A 83 4.38 3.42 -23.94
C ASP A 83 4.88 2.04 -24.38
N ILE A 84 5.04 1.11 -23.43
CA ILE A 84 5.41 -0.29 -23.71
C ILE A 84 4.40 -0.96 -24.65
N ASN A 85 3.11 -0.81 -24.39
CA ASN A 85 2.07 -1.37 -25.25
C ASN A 85 2.09 -0.75 -26.66
N GLY A 86 2.52 0.52 -26.77
CA GLY A 86 2.81 1.18 -28.05
C GLY A 86 3.95 0.48 -28.79
N TYR A 87 5.11 0.32 -28.13
CA TYR A 87 6.26 -0.37 -28.72
C TYR A 87 5.96 -1.80 -29.12
N VAL A 88 5.22 -2.56 -28.30
CA VAL A 88 4.80 -3.93 -28.62
C VAL A 88 3.97 -3.96 -29.91
N ARG A 89 3.01 -3.04 -30.06
CA ARG A 89 2.15 -2.95 -31.24
C ARG A 89 2.94 -2.59 -32.50
N ASP A 90 3.83 -1.62 -32.39
CA ASP A 90 4.66 -1.18 -33.52
C ASP A 90 5.66 -2.25 -33.93
N THR A 91 6.23 -2.97 -32.96
CA THR A 91 7.12 -4.11 -33.19
C THR A 91 6.37 -5.25 -33.87
N GLN A 92 5.17 -5.60 -33.39
CA GLN A 92 4.32 -6.62 -34.01
C GLN A 92 4.04 -6.29 -35.47
N LYS A 93 3.65 -5.04 -35.75
CA LYS A 93 3.36 -4.59 -37.12
C LYS A 93 4.58 -4.74 -38.04
N LYS A 94 5.77 -4.34 -37.58
CA LYS A 94 7.01 -4.47 -38.36
C LYS A 94 7.42 -5.93 -38.58
N ILE A 95 7.21 -6.80 -37.59
CA ILE A 95 7.42 -8.26 -37.73
C ILE A 95 6.45 -8.83 -38.78
N ASP A 96 5.18 -8.44 -38.77
CA ASP A 96 4.20 -8.90 -39.75
C ASP A 96 4.52 -8.41 -41.17
N ASP A 97 5.02 -7.18 -41.31
CA ASP A 97 5.45 -6.63 -42.61
C ASP A 97 6.74 -7.30 -43.12
N LEU A 98 7.66 -7.68 -42.22
CA LEU A 98 8.80 -8.55 -42.53
C LEU A 98 8.35 -9.94 -42.99
N GLU A 99 7.37 -10.56 -42.33
CA GLU A 99 6.81 -11.86 -42.76
C GLU A 99 6.19 -11.77 -44.16
N LYS A 100 5.46 -10.69 -44.47
CA LYS A 100 4.88 -10.46 -45.81
C LYS A 100 5.96 -10.26 -46.87
N SER A 101 6.96 -9.42 -46.58
CA SER A 101 8.07 -9.13 -47.51
C SER A 101 8.91 -10.38 -47.79
N LEU A 102 9.08 -11.25 -46.79
CA LEU A 102 9.75 -12.53 -46.93
C LEU A 102 9.01 -13.48 -47.88
N LYS A 103 7.68 -13.53 -47.83
CA LYS A 103 6.86 -14.39 -48.71
C LYS A 103 7.00 -14.01 -50.19
N THR A 104 7.32 -12.74 -50.47
CA THR A 104 7.50 -12.24 -51.84
C THR A 104 8.94 -12.38 -52.37
N SER A 105 9.93 -12.63 -51.51
CA SER A 105 11.35 -12.74 -51.89
C SER A 105 11.76 -14.20 -52.15
N LYS A 106 12.50 -14.46 -53.25
CA LYS A 106 12.89 -15.83 -53.67
C LYS A 106 14.25 -16.28 -53.15
N SER A 107 15.22 -15.40 -52.94
CA SER A 107 16.53 -15.74 -52.34
C SER A 107 16.70 -15.14 -50.93
N ASN A 108 17.50 -15.83 -50.10
CA ASN A 108 17.69 -15.61 -48.65
C ASN A 108 16.47 -15.84 -47.72
N ALA A 109 15.36 -16.38 -48.23
CA ALA A 109 14.13 -16.61 -47.45
C ALA A 109 14.34 -17.47 -46.18
N ASN A 110 15.21 -18.48 -46.22
CA ASN A 110 15.41 -19.40 -45.09
C ASN A 110 16.14 -18.79 -43.89
N ALA A 111 17.08 -17.86 -44.12
CA ALA A 111 17.85 -17.23 -43.05
C ALA A 111 16.98 -16.22 -42.27
N PHE A 112 16.28 -15.34 -43.00
CA PHE A 112 15.40 -14.35 -42.40
C PHE A 112 14.14 -14.97 -41.78
N SER A 113 13.63 -16.09 -42.32
CA SER A 113 12.49 -16.82 -41.73
C SER A 113 12.75 -17.22 -40.29
N LYS A 114 13.94 -17.78 -40.00
CA LYS A 114 14.31 -18.20 -38.64
C LYS A 114 14.39 -17.02 -37.68
N THR A 115 15.01 -15.92 -38.11
CA THR A 115 15.12 -14.70 -37.30
C THR A 115 13.76 -14.09 -37.00
N ILE A 116 12.89 -13.97 -38.00
CA ILE A 116 11.53 -13.42 -37.83
C ILE A 116 10.70 -14.29 -36.88
N LYS A 117 10.77 -15.62 -37.01
CA LYS A 117 10.11 -16.55 -36.07
C LYS A 117 10.61 -16.37 -34.64
N LYS A 118 11.94 -16.20 -34.46
CA LYS A 118 12.52 -15.95 -33.15
C LYS A 118 12.03 -14.63 -32.57
N LEU A 119 12.08 -13.53 -33.33
CA LEU A 119 11.61 -12.22 -32.89
C LEU A 119 10.14 -12.24 -32.48
N LYS A 120 9.31 -13.00 -33.20
CA LYS A 120 7.89 -13.18 -32.89
C LYS A 120 7.70 -13.93 -31.56
N ALA A 121 8.43 -15.03 -31.36
CA ALA A 121 8.39 -15.77 -30.10
C ALA A 121 8.90 -14.92 -28.92
N ASP A 122 9.99 -14.17 -29.13
CA ASP A 122 10.53 -13.26 -28.12
C ASP A 122 9.54 -12.13 -27.78
N LEU A 123 8.85 -11.57 -28.79
CA LEU A 123 7.83 -10.54 -28.59
C LEU A 123 6.62 -11.09 -27.82
N GLU A 124 6.18 -12.30 -28.15
CA GLU A 124 5.08 -12.99 -27.47
C GLU A 124 5.42 -13.23 -25.99
N ALA A 125 6.61 -13.75 -25.70
CA ALA A 125 7.08 -13.94 -24.32
C ALA A 125 7.11 -12.62 -23.53
N LYS A 126 7.65 -11.55 -24.12
CA LYS A 126 7.68 -10.22 -23.48
C LYS A 126 6.26 -9.69 -23.25
N THR A 127 5.34 -9.91 -24.20
CA THR A 127 3.94 -9.50 -24.08
C THR A 127 3.23 -10.22 -22.93
N GLN A 128 3.48 -11.52 -22.77
CA GLN A 128 2.95 -12.29 -21.64
C GLN A 128 3.50 -11.79 -20.30
N GLU A 129 4.79 -11.48 -20.21
CA GLU A 129 5.37 -10.89 -19.00
C GLU A 129 4.75 -9.52 -18.67
N ILE A 130 4.52 -8.68 -19.68
CA ILE A 130 3.88 -7.38 -19.52
C ILE A 130 2.46 -7.55 -18.96
N ALA A 131 1.69 -8.51 -19.49
CA ALA A 131 0.36 -8.82 -18.97
C ALA A 131 0.39 -9.28 -17.50
N GLY A 132 1.36 -10.13 -17.14
CA GLY A 132 1.56 -10.55 -15.75
C GLY A 132 1.95 -9.40 -14.81
N LEU A 133 2.70 -8.40 -15.30
CA LEU A 133 2.99 -7.19 -14.54
C LEU A 133 1.76 -6.30 -14.37
N GLN A 134 0.88 -6.22 -15.36
CA GLN A 134 -0.40 -5.49 -15.26
C GLN A 134 -1.29 -6.09 -14.18
N GLU A 135 -1.44 -7.41 -14.21
CA GLU A 135 -2.25 -8.14 -13.22
C GLU A 135 -1.72 -7.95 -11.79
N GLN A 136 -0.40 -8.01 -11.59
CA GLN A 136 0.20 -7.78 -10.29
C GLN A 136 -0.04 -6.36 -9.78
N VAL A 137 0.06 -5.34 -10.63
CA VAL A 137 -0.21 -3.96 -10.22
C VAL A 137 -1.68 -3.75 -9.87
N ASP A 138 -2.60 -4.32 -10.64
CA ASP A 138 -4.03 -4.23 -10.33
C ASP A 138 -4.36 -4.96 -9.01
N LYS A 139 -3.72 -6.10 -8.76
CA LYS A 139 -3.82 -6.81 -7.48
C LYS A 139 -3.33 -5.93 -6.31
N TYR A 140 -2.11 -5.40 -6.40
CA TYR A 140 -1.57 -4.54 -5.33
C TYR A 140 -2.39 -3.27 -5.13
N ARG A 141 -2.96 -2.70 -6.19
CA ARG A 141 -3.86 -1.56 -6.08
C ARG A 141 -5.11 -1.90 -5.27
N ASN A 142 -5.73 -3.04 -5.55
CA ASN A 142 -6.91 -3.49 -4.82
C ASN A 142 -6.59 -3.80 -3.35
N GLU A 143 -5.47 -4.49 -3.10
CA GLU A 143 -4.98 -4.75 -1.74
C GLU A 143 -4.72 -3.45 -0.97
N ASN A 144 -4.06 -2.47 -1.59
CA ASN A 144 -3.82 -1.16 -0.98
C ASN A 144 -5.12 -0.40 -0.68
N ALA A 145 -6.11 -0.42 -1.58
CA ALA A 145 -7.40 0.22 -1.33
C ALA A 145 -8.16 -0.42 -0.16
N ASN A 146 -8.11 -1.76 -0.05
CA ASN A 146 -8.69 -2.49 1.07
C ASN A 146 -7.96 -2.19 2.38
N LEU A 147 -6.63 -2.10 2.36
CA LEU A 147 -5.82 -1.72 3.51
C LEU A 147 -6.14 -0.31 3.99
N ILE A 148 -6.23 0.67 3.08
CA ILE A 148 -6.63 2.05 3.41
C ILE A 148 -7.98 2.07 4.12
N THR A 149 -8.96 1.31 3.60
CA THR A 149 -10.29 1.21 4.20
C THR A 149 -10.22 0.58 5.60
N THR A 150 -9.43 -0.48 5.76
CA THR A 150 -9.26 -1.18 7.04
C THR A 150 -8.60 -0.27 8.08
N VAL A 151 -7.53 0.44 7.70
CA VAL A 151 -6.84 1.40 8.57
C VAL A 151 -7.80 2.52 8.99
N GLY A 152 -8.59 3.08 8.06
CA GLY A 152 -9.58 4.10 8.38
C GLY A 152 -10.65 3.62 9.37
N MET A 153 -11.11 2.37 9.25
CA MET A 153 -12.03 1.77 10.23
C MET A 153 -11.37 1.59 11.61
N GLN A 154 -10.12 1.14 11.64
CA GLN A 154 -9.36 0.98 12.89
C GLN A 154 -9.09 2.31 13.58
N GLU A 155 -8.77 3.37 12.84
CA GLU A 155 -8.60 4.72 13.37
C GLU A 155 -9.90 5.26 13.98
N ALA A 156 -11.04 5.03 13.32
CA ALA A 156 -12.35 5.39 13.85
C ALA A 156 -12.69 4.61 15.14
N GLU A 157 -12.41 3.30 15.17
CA GLU A 157 -12.61 2.48 16.36
C GLU A 157 -11.70 2.92 17.52
N LEU A 158 -10.43 3.23 17.25
CA LEU A 158 -9.50 3.73 18.27
C LEU A 158 -9.99 5.06 18.86
N THR A 159 -10.49 5.96 18.01
CA THR A 159 -11.05 7.24 18.44
C THR A 159 -12.26 7.04 19.35
N ASP A 160 -13.19 6.17 18.96
CA ASP A 160 -14.36 5.84 19.77
C ASP A 160 -13.96 5.24 21.13
N LYS A 161 -13.04 4.26 21.13
CA LYS A 161 -12.53 3.67 22.39
C LYS A 161 -11.86 4.71 23.28
N GLN A 162 -11.11 5.65 22.71
CA GLN A 162 -10.47 6.73 23.46
C GLN A 162 -11.52 7.61 24.15
N THR A 163 -12.58 8.01 23.46
CA THR A 163 -13.70 8.76 24.04
C THR A 163 -14.42 7.97 25.15
N GLN A 164 -14.60 6.66 24.97
CA GLN A 164 -15.19 5.80 26.01
C GLN A 164 -14.30 5.74 27.26
N ILE A 165 -12.97 5.63 27.10
CA ILE A 165 -12.01 5.62 28.21
C ILE A 165 -12.08 6.94 28.98
N GLU A 166 -12.09 8.07 28.28
CA GLU A 166 -12.18 9.40 28.89
C GLU A 166 -13.48 9.56 29.69
N THR A 167 -14.60 9.16 29.12
CA THR A 167 -15.91 9.19 29.79
C THR A 167 -15.90 8.34 31.06
N LYS A 168 -15.44 7.09 30.97
CA LYS A 168 -15.34 6.20 32.14
C LYS A 168 -14.37 6.71 33.20
N THR A 169 -13.30 7.38 32.80
CA THR A 169 -12.35 7.99 33.74
C THR A 169 -13.01 9.12 34.52
N GLN A 170 -13.83 9.95 33.87
CA GLN A 170 -14.61 10.99 34.55
C GLN A 170 -15.68 10.41 35.49
N GLU A 171 -16.37 9.35 35.05
CA GLU A 171 -17.35 8.64 35.89
C GLU A 171 -16.70 8.03 37.13
N LEU A 172 -15.53 7.41 36.98
CA LEU A 172 -14.76 6.86 38.11
C LEU A 172 -14.38 7.96 39.11
N ALA A 173 -13.85 9.09 38.63
CA ALA A 173 -13.50 10.22 39.51
C ALA A 173 -14.72 10.75 40.29
N LEU A 174 -15.90 10.81 39.65
CA LEU A 174 -17.13 11.23 40.31
C LEU A 174 -17.57 10.22 41.38
N ILE A 175 -17.50 8.92 41.08
CA ILE A 175 -17.84 7.86 42.04
C ILE A 175 -16.88 7.89 43.22
N GLU A 176 -15.58 8.05 43.00
CA GLU A 176 -14.57 8.16 44.06
C GLU A 176 -14.85 9.35 44.98
N ALA A 177 -15.18 10.52 44.42
CA ALA A 177 -15.56 11.69 45.21
C ALA A 177 -16.81 11.43 46.05
N ARG A 178 -17.84 10.79 45.48
CA ARG A 178 -19.07 10.43 46.19
C ARG A 178 -18.82 9.41 47.31
N VAL A 179 -17.95 8.44 47.09
CA VAL A 179 -17.57 7.46 48.12
C VAL A 179 -16.85 8.16 49.28
N GLN A 180 -15.92 9.08 48.98
CA GLN A 180 -15.25 9.87 50.02
C GLN A 180 -16.25 10.72 50.82
N GLU A 181 -17.20 11.36 50.15
CA GLU A 181 -18.26 12.14 50.80
C GLU A 181 -19.10 11.27 51.74
N ILE A 182 -19.60 10.11 51.28
CA ILE A 182 -20.38 9.18 52.10
C ILE A 182 -19.57 8.69 53.29
N MET A 183 -18.28 8.39 53.11
CA MET A 183 -17.40 7.97 54.19
C MET A 183 -17.23 9.05 55.26
N ILE A 184 -17.09 10.32 54.85
CA ILE A 184 -17.02 11.46 55.78
C ILE A 184 -18.35 11.62 56.52
N GLN A 185 -19.47 11.63 55.79
CA GLN A 185 -20.82 11.75 56.37
C GLN A 185 -21.12 10.63 57.36
N SER A 186 -20.74 9.39 57.04
CA SER A 186 -20.89 8.24 57.93
C SER A 186 -20.09 8.41 59.22
N LYS A 187 -18.82 8.83 59.12
CA LYS A 187 -17.98 9.10 60.30
C LYS A 187 -18.57 10.22 61.18
N MET A 188 -19.04 11.30 60.57
CA MET A 188 -19.67 12.40 61.29
C MET A 188 -20.93 11.94 62.03
N THR A 189 -21.80 11.20 61.33
CA THR A 189 -23.04 10.67 61.93
C THR A 189 -22.75 9.71 63.08
N GLU A 190 -21.76 8.84 62.93
CA GLU A 190 -21.33 7.94 63.99
C GLU A 190 -20.74 8.70 65.19
N ALA A 191 -19.92 9.72 64.93
CA ALA A 191 -19.36 10.59 65.96
C ALA A 191 -20.47 11.33 66.75
N ASP A 192 -21.46 11.89 66.04
CA ASP A 192 -22.61 12.56 66.65
C ASP A 192 -23.46 11.58 67.48
N ALA A 193 -23.65 10.34 67.01
CA ALA A 193 -24.37 9.31 67.76
C ALA A 193 -23.65 8.93 69.07
N TYR A 194 -22.33 8.76 69.05
CA TYR A 194 -21.56 8.52 70.27
C TYR A 194 -21.59 9.72 71.21
N TYR A 195 -21.48 10.93 70.68
CA TYR A 195 -21.54 12.16 71.48
C TYR A 195 -22.89 12.32 72.17
N ALA A 196 -24.00 12.13 71.44
CA ALA A 196 -25.35 12.20 71.99
C ALA A 196 -25.60 11.12 73.07
N ARG A 197 -25.09 9.89 72.86
CA ARG A 197 -25.13 8.83 73.89
C ARG A 197 -24.31 9.22 75.12
N GLY A 198 -23.12 9.81 74.93
CA GLY A 198 -22.29 10.34 76.00
C GLY A 198 -23.01 11.40 76.83
N GLN A 199 -23.72 12.32 76.18
CA GLN A 199 -24.54 13.35 76.85
C GLN A 199 -25.66 12.75 77.70
N ALA A 200 -26.38 11.76 77.15
CA ALA A 200 -27.44 11.08 77.89
C ALA A 200 -26.91 10.34 79.14
N VAL A 201 -25.75 9.69 79.01
CA VAL A 201 -25.09 8.97 80.12
C VAL A 201 -24.54 9.95 81.16
N GLU A 202 -23.92 11.06 80.73
CA GLU A 202 -23.48 12.15 81.60
C GLU A 202 -24.66 12.71 82.43
N GLU A 203 -25.80 12.94 81.79
CA GLU A 203 -26.99 13.45 82.46
C GLU A 203 -27.53 12.44 83.48
N ALA A 204 -27.55 11.14 83.14
CA ALA A 204 -27.95 10.08 84.08
C ALA A 204 -27.02 10.04 85.32
N ALA A 205 -25.71 10.19 85.13
CA ALA A 205 -24.75 10.31 86.22
C ALA A 205 -25.03 11.55 87.08
N ALA A 206 -25.32 12.70 86.45
CA ALA A 206 -25.65 13.95 87.15
C ALA A 206 -26.92 13.81 88.03
N ARG A 207 -27.92 13.07 87.54
CA ARG A 207 -29.18 12.78 88.26
C ARG A 207 -29.00 11.80 89.43
N THR A 208 -27.91 11.03 89.47
CA THR A 208 -27.64 10.08 90.56
C THR A 208 -27.13 10.82 91.81
N LYS A 209 -27.94 10.87 92.88
CA LYS A 209 -27.62 11.62 94.12
C LYS A 209 -27.06 10.78 95.26
N LEU A 210 -27.53 9.54 95.43
CA LEU A 210 -27.29 8.74 96.65
C LEU A 210 -26.34 7.55 96.46
N ALA A 211 -25.68 7.42 95.31
CA ALA A 211 -24.74 6.34 95.01
C ALA A 211 -23.44 6.88 94.36
N PRO A 212 -22.48 7.41 95.15
CA PRO A 212 -21.30 8.08 94.62
C PRO A 212 -20.40 7.19 93.74
N ARG A 213 -20.26 5.90 94.08
CA ARG A 213 -19.48 4.97 93.26
C ARG A 213 -20.09 4.76 91.88
N LYS A 214 -21.39 4.44 91.84
CA LYS A 214 -22.14 4.28 90.58
C LYS A 214 -22.09 5.54 89.73
N LYS A 215 -22.20 6.72 90.35
CA LYS A 215 -22.05 8.01 89.65
C LYS A 215 -20.69 8.16 88.95
N LYS A 216 -19.60 7.82 89.63
CA LYS A 216 -18.25 7.85 89.03
C LYS A 216 -18.11 6.84 87.88
N ASP A 217 -18.67 5.65 88.03
CA ASP A 217 -18.63 4.63 86.96
C ASP A 217 -19.44 5.07 85.73
N THR A 218 -20.61 5.68 85.92
CA THR A 218 -21.40 6.26 84.82
C THR A 218 -20.69 7.44 84.15
N TYR A 219 -19.95 8.27 84.90
CA TYR A 219 -19.11 9.31 84.28
C TYR A 219 -17.96 8.74 83.46
N ARG A 220 -17.33 7.64 83.90
CA ARG A 220 -16.31 6.92 83.10
C ARG A 220 -16.90 6.40 81.79
N GLU A 221 -18.10 5.83 81.84
CA GLU A 221 -18.81 5.36 80.64
C GLU A 221 -19.11 6.52 79.67
N ALA A 222 -19.56 7.68 80.16
CA ALA A 222 -19.75 8.87 79.34
C ALA A 222 -18.42 9.35 78.70
N ILE A 223 -17.32 9.35 79.45
CA ILE A 223 -15.99 9.70 78.94
C ILE A 223 -15.55 8.76 77.81
N GLU A 224 -15.76 7.46 77.93
CA GLU A 224 -15.40 6.50 76.88
C GLU A 224 -16.23 6.71 75.59
N LEU A 225 -17.51 7.06 75.72
CA LEU A 225 -18.34 7.44 74.58
C LEU A 225 -17.86 8.74 73.92
N TYR A 226 -17.48 9.74 74.72
CA TYR A 226 -16.90 10.98 74.20
C TYR A 226 -15.53 10.76 73.54
N LYS A 227 -14.68 9.87 74.08
CA LYS A 227 -13.40 9.50 73.44
C LYS A 227 -13.63 8.84 72.07
N LYS A 228 -14.66 7.99 71.94
CA LYS A 228 -15.05 7.42 70.64
C LYS A 228 -15.53 8.50 69.67
N ALA A 229 -16.39 9.40 70.11
CA ALA A 229 -16.83 10.54 69.29
C ALA A 229 -15.63 11.42 68.85
N LEU A 230 -14.71 11.71 69.76
CA LEU A 230 -13.49 12.48 69.47
C LEU A 230 -12.60 11.77 68.45
N SER A 231 -12.40 10.45 68.58
CA SER A 231 -11.59 9.65 67.65
C SER A 231 -12.16 9.64 66.22
N LEU A 232 -13.46 9.91 66.08
CA LEU A 232 -14.15 10.04 64.80
C LEU A 232 -14.23 11.49 64.29
N GLY A 233 -13.64 12.45 65.02
CA GLY A 233 -13.49 13.85 64.60
C GLY A 233 -14.41 14.87 65.28
N LYS A 234 -15.20 14.47 66.29
CA LYS A 234 -16.07 15.40 67.05
C LYS A 234 -15.26 16.17 68.09
N ALA A 235 -14.72 17.32 67.68
CA ALA A 235 -13.83 18.13 68.53
C ALA A 235 -14.49 18.60 69.85
N GLU A 236 -15.81 18.84 69.84
CA GLU A 236 -16.56 19.26 71.03
C GLU A 236 -16.54 18.22 72.17
N ALA A 237 -16.27 16.95 71.83
CA ALA A 237 -16.12 15.89 72.81
C ALA A 237 -14.91 16.09 73.75
N GLN A 238 -13.86 16.80 73.29
CA GLN A 238 -12.66 17.03 74.08
C GLN A 238 -12.95 17.83 75.37
N GLU A 239 -13.77 18.87 75.27
CA GLU A 239 -14.14 19.69 76.43
C GLU A 239 -14.92 18.88 77.46
N LYS A 240 -15.83 18.02 76.99
CA LYS A 240 -16.62 17.12 77.83
C LYS A 240 -15.74 16.10 78.55
N ILE A 241 -14.78 15.50 77.85
CA ILE A 241 -13.81 14.56 78.45
C ILE A 241 -13.06 15.25 79.59
N THR A 242 -12.42 16.39 79.31
CA THR A 242 -11.64 17.14 80.30
C THR A 242 -12.48 17.53 81.53
N THR A 243 -13.71 18.00 81.30
CA THR A 243 -14.62 18.41 82.38
C THR A 243 -15.06 17.25 83.26
N LEU A 244 -15.30 16.07 82.67
CA LEU A 244 -15.73 14.90 83.43
C LEU A 244 -14.56 14.20 84.14
N GLU A 245 -13.38 14.19 83.54
CA GLU A 245 -12.16 13.68 84.19
C GLU A 245 -11.82 14.47 85.46
N ALA A 246 -12.05 15.79 85.47
CA ALA A 246 -11.89 16.63 86.65
C ALA A 246 -12.89 16.33 87.79
N LYS A 247 -13.99 15.60 87.51
CA LYS A 247 -15.03 15.24 88.49
C LYS A 247 -14.87 13.84 89.07
N LEU A 248 -13.94 13.04 88.54
CA LEU A 248 -13.65 11.66 88.98
C LEU A 248 -12.69 11.64 90.16
#